data_AF-G2Q467-F1
#
_entry.id   AF-G2Q467-F1
#
_cell.length_a   1.000
_cell.length_b   1.000
_cell.length_c   1.000
_cell.angle_alpha   90.00
_cell.angle_beta   90.00
_cell.angle_gamma   90.00
#
_symmetry.space_group_name_H-M   'P 1'
#
loop_
_entity.id
_entity.type
_entity.pdbx_description
1 polymer ?
#
loop_
_entity_poly.entity_id
_entity_poly.type
_entity_poly.pdbx_seq_one_letter_code
_entity_poly.pdbx_strand_id
1 'polypeptide(L)' 'YLNNILIFSKTIDEHQKYVKVVLDMLYAYKLLVNKEKSKFYIRVTVFLRYEISLGQI' A
#
# COMPACT_ATOMS: atom_id res chain seq x y z
N TYR A 1 11.18 7.34 6.67
CA TYR A 1 10.38 6.13 6.95
C TYR A 1 8.87 6.45 7.08
N LEU A 2 8.48 7.60 7.66
CA LEU A 2 7.07 7.94 7.98
C LEU A 2 6.10 8.19 6.80
N ASN A 3 6.57 8.43 5.58
CA ASN A 3 5.70 8.89 4.48
C ASN A 3 5.24 7.76 3.53
N ASN A 4 5.72 6.54 3.71
CA ASN A 4 5.42 5.43 2.81
C ASN A 4 4.51 4.43 3.52
N ILE A 5 3.31 4.22 2.99
CA ILE A 5 2.35 3.24 3.49
C ILE A 5 2.46 1.99 2.62
N LEU A 6 2.61 0.83 3.26
CA LEU A 6 2.57 -0.48 2.62
C LEU A 6 1.30 -1.21 3.05
N ILE A 7 0.53 -1.69 2.07
CA ILE A 7 -0.68 -2.48 2.30
C ILE A 7 -0.44 -3.86 1.70
N PHE A 8 -0.49 -4.89 2.55
CA PHE A 8 -0.42 -6.29 2.13
C PHE A 8 -1.74 -6.99 2.44
N SER A 9 -2.16 -7.92 1.59
CA SER A 9 -3.43 -8.63 1.74
C SER A 9 -3.32 -9.99 1.07
N LYS A 10 -4.01 -11.01 1.61
CA LYS A 10 -3.95 -12.38 1.09
C LYS A 10 -4.82 -12.55 -0.16
N THR A 11 -5.92 -11.82 -0.25
CA THR A 11 -6.87 -11.86 -1.37
C THR A 11 -7.06 -10.47 -1.99
N ILE A 12 -7.48 -10.45 -3.26
CA ILE A 12 -7.73 -9.19 -4.00
C ILE A 12 -8.93 -8.41 -3.43
N ASP A 13 -9.97 -9.11 -2.96
CA ASP A 13 -11.17 -8.51 -2.39
C ASP A 13 -10.86 -7.77 -1.08
N GLU A 14 -10.09 -8.41 -0.19
CA GLU A 14 -9.60 -7.78 1.03
C GLU A 14 -8.65 -6.62 0.70
N HIS A 15 -7.78 -6.78 -0.30
CA HIS A 15 -6.87 -5.73 -0.71
C HIS A 15 -7.62 -4.46 -1.14
N GLN A 16 -8.68 -4.61 -1.93
CA GLN A 16 -9.51 -3.49 -2.35
C GLN A 16 -10.19 -2.79 -1.18
N LYS A 17 -10.72 -3.57 -0.22
CA LYS A 17 -11.31 -3.02 1.01
C LYS A 17 -10.28 -2.24 1.83
N TYR A 18 -9.08 -2.80 2.04
CA TYR A 18 -8.02 -2.13 2.80
C TYR A 18 -7.52 -0.87 2.11
N VAL A 19 -7.27 -0.93 0.79
CA VAL A 19 -6.86 0.25 0.02
C VAL A 19 -7.90 1.36 0.14
N LYS A 20 -9.19 1.04 0.05
CA LYS A 20 -10.27 2.02 0.20
C LYS A 20 -10.26 2.66 1.58
N VAL A 21 -10.21 1.87 2.65
CA VAL A 21 -10.17 2.39 4.03
C VAL A 21 -8.95 3.29 4.27
N VAL A 22 -7.78 2.91 3.76
CA VAL A 22 -6.56 3.71 3.90
C VAL A 22 -6.68 5.03 3.12
N LEU A 23 -7.22 5.01 1.90
CA LEU A 23 -7.46 6.22 1.12
C LEU A 23 -8.48 7.14 1.78
N ASP A 24 -9.56 6.59 2.33
CA ASP A 24 -10.57 7.34 3.09
C ASP A 24 -9.96 7.99 4.34
N MET A 25 -9.09 7.27 5.05
CA MET A 25 -8.37 7.80 6.21
C MET A 25 -7.42 8.92 5.79
N LEU A 26 -6.62 8.73 4.74
CA LEU A 26 -5.73 9.75 4.21
C LEU A 26 -6.49 11.02 3.80
N TYR A 27 -7.66 10.84 3.17
CA TYR A 27 -8.55 11.93 2.81
C TYR A 27 -9.06 12.68 4.06
N ALA A 28 -9.49 11.96 5.10
CA ALA A 28 -9.94 12.55 6.36
C ALA A 28 -8.85 13.39 7.05
N TYR A 29 -7.58 12.95 6.96
CA TYR A 29 -6.43 13.69 7.49
C TYR A 29 -5.86 14.75 6.52
N LYS A 30 -6.51 14.99 5.37
CA LYS A 30 -6.05 15.92 4.30
C LYS A 30 -4.63 15.62 3.80
N LEU A 31 -4.24 14.34 3.80
CA LEU A 31 -2.96 13.88 3.30
C LEU A 31 -3.04 13.62 1.80
N LEU A 32 -2.06 14.12 1.05
CA LEU A 32 -1.98 13.92 -0.39
C LEU A 32 -1.25 12.62 -0.72
N VAL A 33 -1.89 11.79 -1.53
CA VAL A 33 -1.27 10.59 -2.10
C VAL A 33 -0.61 10.95 -3.42
N ASN A 34 0.68 10.65 -3.54
CA ASN A 34 1.39 10.83 -4.79
C ASN A 34 1.08 9.66 -5.74
N LYS A 35 0.18 9.88 -6.71
CA LYS A 35 -0.26 8.84 -7.67
C LYS A 35 0.90 8.33 -8.54
N GLU A 36 1.86 9.17 -8.89
CA GLU A 36 3.02 8.80 -9.72
C GLU A 36 3.98 7.85 -8.99
N LYS A 37 4.11 8.02 -7.68
CA LYS A 37 4.95 7.16 -6.82
C LYS A 37 4.20 5.97 -6.23
N SER A 38 2.88 5.96 -6.28
CA SER A 38 2.05 4.90 -5.71
C SER A 38 1.91 3.75 -6.70
N LYS A 39 2.36 2.56 -6.29
CA LYS A 39 2.17 1.32 -7.04
C LYS A 39 1.07 0.50 -6.37
N PHE A 40 0.01 0.21 -7.11
CA PHE A 40 -1.12 -0.60 -6.64
C PHE A 40 -1.12 -1.96 -7.33
N TYR A 41 -1.70 -2.98 -6.68
CA TYR A 41 -1.91 -4.32 -7.23
C TYR A 41 -0.64 -5.07 -7.68
N ILE A 42 0.50 -4.77 -7.07
CA ILE A 42 1.77 -5.46 -7.34
C ILE A 42 2.02 -6.57 -6.33
N ARG A 43 2.45 -7.74 -6.82
CA ARG A 43 2.81 -8.90 -5.98
C ARG A 43 4.20 -8.80 -5.36
N VAL A 44 5.06 -7.96 -5.95
CA VAL A 44 6.42 -7.69 -5.50
C VAL A 44 6.63 -6.20 -5.46
N THR A 45 7.11 -5.67 -4.34
CA THR A 45 7.43 -4.25 -4.20
C THR A 45 8.73 -4.08 -3.43
N VAL A 46 9.43 -2.98 -3.67
CA VAL A 46 10.59 -2.59 -2.89
C VAL A 46 10.15 -1.55 -1.88
N PHE A 47 10.24 -1.89 -0.60
CA PHE A 47 9.96 -0.98 0.51
C PHE A 47 11.23 -0.77 1.31
N LEU A 48 11.73 0.47 1.31
CA LEU A 48 12.90 0.88 2.12
C LEU A 48 14.16 0.03 1.86
N ARG A 49 14.40 -0.29 0.59
CA ARG A 49 15.49 -1.16 0.09
C ARG A 49 15.34 -2.65 0.41
N TYR A 50 14.20 -3.07 0.95
CA TYR A 50 13.85 -4.48 1.09
C TYR A 50 12.87 -4.86 -0.01
N GLU A 51 13.17 -5.95 -0.70
CA GLU A 51 12.23 -6.57 -1.64
C GLU A 51 11.21 -7.38 -0.84
N ILE A 52 9.93 -7.09 -1.05
CA ILE A 52 8.82 -7.80 -0.41
C ILE A 52 8.15 -8.62 -1.51
N SER A 53 8.21 -9.94 -1.37
CA SER A 53 7.59 -10.92 -2.26
C SER A 53 6.68 -11.88 -1.48
N LEU A 54 5.69 -12.46 -2.16
CA LEU A 54 4.83 -13.50 -1.60
C LEU A 54 5.70 -14.73 -1.23
N GLY A 55 5.99 -14.92 0.05
CA GLY A 55 6.69 -16.12 0.55
C GLY A 55 7.96 -15.86 1.38
N GLN A 56 8.35 -14.62 1.66
CA GLN A 56 9.38 -14.33 2.67
C GLN A 56 8.72 -13.88 3.99
N ILE A 57 8.38 -14.85 4.82
CA ILE A 57 8.20 -14.71 6.28
C ILE A 57 9.06 -15.79 6.93
#